data_AF-A0A961WL72-F1
#
_entry.id   AF-A0A961WL72-F1
#
_cell.length_a   1.000
_cell.length_b   1.000
_cell.length_c   1.000
_cell.angle_alpha   90.00
_cell.angle_beta   90.00
_cell.angle_gamma   90.00
#
_symmetry.space_group_name_H-M   'P 1'
#
loop_
_entity.id
_entity.type
_entity.pdbx_description
1 polymer ?
#
loop_
_entity_poly.entity_id
_entity_poly.type
_entity_poly.pdbx_seq_one_letter_code
_entity_poly.pdbx_strand_id
1 'polypeptide(L)'
;MNMVDRDIANLPDTTVSVKDTFGFSSDMVVPAFSQADPNVPDLDPDYLFDKATTLAILAGFAYNRRVMVSGYHGTGKSTHIEQVAARLNWPCVRVN
;
A
#
# COMPACT_ATOMS: atom_id res chain seq x y z
N MET A 1 -10.58 16.93 21.14
CA MET A 1 -9.72 15.94 20.48
C MET A 1 -8.32 16.53 20.47
N ASN A 2 -7.43 16.07 21.36
CA ASN A 2 -6.09 16.62 21.45
C ASN A 2 -5.22 16.05 20.32
N MET A 3 -4.13 16.76 19.98
CA MET A 3 -3.28 16.41 18.84
C MET A 3 -2.74 14.97 18.90
N VAL A 4 -2.45 14.48 20.12
CA VAL A 4 -2.01 13.11 20.40
C VAL A 4 -3.08 12.06 20.04
N ASP A 5 -4.37 12.37 20.21
CA ASP A 5 -5.46 11.46 19.88
C ASP A 5 -5.62 11.28 18.36
N ARG A 6 -5.23 12.29 17.56
CA ARG A 6 -5.20 12.19 16.09
C ARG A 6 -4.02 11.34 15.60
N ASP A 7 -2.89 11.41 16.29
CA ASP A 7 -1.67 10.70 15.89
C ASP A 7 -1.77 9.19 16.12
N ILE A 8 -2.47 8.75 17.18
CA ILE A 8 -2.75 7.31 17.43
C ILE A 8 -3.74 6.76 16.39
N ALA A 9 -4.72 7.56 15.95
CA ALA A 9 -5.71 7.16 14.97
C ALA A 9 -5.14 6.94 13.55
N ASN A 10 -3.90 7.39 13.29
CA ASN A 10 -3.25 7.33 11.97
C ASN A 10 -2.12 6.30 11.87
N LEU A 11 -1.91 5.48 12.91
CA LEU A 11 -0.97 4.37 12.84
C LEU A 11 -1.68 3.10 12.37
N PRO A 12 -1.02 2.26 11.54
CA PRO A 12 -1.54 0.95 11.18
C PRO A 12 -1.88 0.12 12.41
N ASP A 13 -3.09 -0.44 12.45
CA ASP A 13 -3.62 -1.23 13.57
C ASP A 13 -3.53 -2.75 13.32
N THR A 14 -3.11 -3.15 12.11
CA THR A 14 -2.95 -4.55 11.73
C THR A 14 -1.74 -4.76 10.82
N THR A 15 -1.53 -6.01 10.44
CA THR A 15 -0.52 -6.41 9.47
C THR A 15 -1.08 -7.46 8.51
N VAL A 16 -0.52 -7.54 7.31
CA VAL A 16 -0.91 -8.55 6.31
C VAL A 16 0.30 -9.31 5.78
N SER A 17 0.07 -10.59 5.48
CA SER A 17 1.03 -11.48 4.84
C SER A 17 1.11 -11.18 3.35
N VAL A 18 2.32 -10.93 2.83
CA VAL A 18 2.51 -10.68 1.39
C VAL A 18 2.11 -11.89 0.55
N LYS A 19 2.34 -13.10 1.09
CA LYS A 19 1.96 -14.34 0.43
C LYS A 19 0.45 -14.46 0.28
N ASP A 20 -0.30 -14.14 1.32
CA ASP A 20 -1.75 -14.34 1.32
C ASP A 20 -2.47 -13.23 0.56
N THR A 21 -1.98 -11.98 0.66
CA THR A 21 -2.62 -10.82 0.03
C THR A 21 -2.23 -10.66 -1.45
N PHE A 22 -1.00 -10.96 -1.84
CA PHE A 22 -0.48 -10.73 -3.19
C PHE A 22 -0.08 -12.02 -3.92
N GLY A 23 -0.15 -13.19 -3.29
CA GLY A 23 0.19 -14.47 -3.91
C GLY A 23 1.70 -14.68 -4.12
N PHE A 24 2.56 -13.82 -3.57
CA PHE A 24 4.00 -13.91 -3.76
C PHE A 24 4.65 -14.71 -2.65
N SER A 25 5.46 -15.71 -3.01
CA SER A 25 6.33 -16.40 -2.03
C SER A 25 7.29 -15.39 -1.39
N SER A 26 6.99 -15.00 -0.15
CA SER A 26 7.71 -14.03 0.67
C SER A 26 7.25 -14.21 2.13
N ASP A 27 8.19 -14.14 3.07
CA ASP A 27 7.90 -14.16 4.51
C ASP A 27 7.61 -12.74 5.07
N MET A 28 7.53 -11.75 4.19
CA MET A 28 7.27 -10.37 4.56
C MET A 28 5.86 -10.21 5.12
N VAL A 29 5.78 -9.48 6.22
CA VAL A 29 4.54 -9.02 6.85
C VAL A 29 4.57 -7.49 6.83
N VAL A 30 3.49 -6.87 6.35
CA VAL A 30 3.46 -5.43 6.06
C VAL A 30 2.38 -4.76 6.92
N PRO A 31 2.65 -3.60 7.55
CA PRO A 31 1.64 -2.83 8.26
C PRO A 31 0.47 -2.43 7.36
N ALA A 32 -0.75 -2.53 7.88
CA ALA A 32 -1.99 -2.25 7.17
C ALA A 32 -3.05 -1.68 8.13
N PHE A 33 -4.14 -1.17 7.59
CA PHE A 33 -5.31 -0.77 8.37
C PHE A 33 -6.41 -1.82 8.29
N SER A 34 -7.10 -2.06 9.40
CA SER A 34 -8.23 -3.00 9.46
C SER A 34 -9.49 -2.47 8.76
N GLN A 35 -9.61 -1.15 8.65
CA GLN A 35 -10.72 -0.45 7.98
C GLN A 35 -10.19 0.52 6.94
N ALA A 36 -10.91 0.64 5.82
CA ALA A 36 -10.64 1.66 4.81
C ALA A 36 -11.30 3.00 5.18
N ASP A 37 -10.62 4.09 4.87
CA ASP A 37 -11.16 5.45 4.93
C ASP A 37 -11.50 5.99 3.52
N PRO A 38 -12.14 7.17 3.39
CA PRO A 38 -12.51 7.73 2.09
C PRO A 38 -11.33 8.12 1.17
N ASN A 39 -10.10 8.14 1.68
CA ASN A 39 -8.89 8.42 0.94
C ASN A 39 -8.15 7.13 0.50
N VAL A 40 -8.65 5.95 0.88
CA VAL A 40 -8.20 4.68 0.32
C VAL A 40 -8.69 4.56 -1.13
N PRO A 41 -7.81 4.21 -2.10
CA PRO A 41 -8.22 4.00 -3.48
C PRO A 41 -9.20 2.82 -3.63
N ASP A 42 -10.01 2.85 -4.69
CA ASP A 42 -10.89 1.73 -5.03
C ASP A 42 -10.08 0.45 -5.31
N LEU A 43 -10.52 -0.66 -4.73
CA LEU A 43 -9.91 -1.97 -4.93
C LEU A 43 -10.39 -2.58 -6.26
N ASP A 44 -9.44 -2.93 -7.12
CA ASP A 44 -9.66 -3.77 -8.29
C ASP A 44 -9.20 -5.20 -7.97
N PRO A 45 -10.13 -6.16 -7.79
CA PRO A 45 -9.77 -7.54 -7.45
C PRO A 45 -9.03 -8.27 -8.58
N ASP A 46 -9.18 -7.82 -9.83
CA ASP A 46 -8.61 -8.45 -11.01
C ASP A 46 -7.24 -7.87 -11.41
N TYR A 47 -6.74 -6.89 -10.65
CA TYR A 47 -5.44 -6.26 -10.92
C TYR A 47 -4.28 -7.26 -10.84
N LEU A 48 -3.49 -7.33 -11.92
CA LEU A 48 -2.31 -8.19 -12.03
C LEU A 48 -1.05 -7.44 -11.59
N PHE A 49 -0.46 -7.87 -10.48
CA PHE A 49 0.75 -7.25 -9.95
C PHE A 49 2.03 -7.77 -10.60
N ASP A 50 2.90 -6.84 -10.99
CA ASP A 50 4.33 -7.13 -11.13
C ASP A 50 4.97 -7.37 -9.75
N LYS A 51 5.56 -8.56 -9.56
CA LYS A 51 6.13 -9.00 -8.28
C LYS A 51 7.25 -8.08 -7.79
N ALA A 52 8.19 -7.71 -8.66
CA ALA A 52 9.37 -6.95 -8.25
C ALA A 52 8.98 -5.54 -7.77
N THR A 53 8.12 -4.88 -8.54
CA THR A 53 7.60 -3.55 -8.21
C THR A 53 6.78 -3.57 -6.92
N THR A 54 5.91 -4.56 -6.75
CA THR A 54 5.12 -4.69 -5.52
C THR A 54 6.00 -4.90 -4.30
N LEU A 55 6.99 -5.81 -4.34
CA LEU A 55 7.88 -6.03 -3.21
C LEU A 55 8.69 -4.78 -2.84
N ALA A 56 9.11 -3.98 -3.82
CA ALA A 56 9.78 -2.71 -3.56
C ALA A 56 8.87 -1.70 -2.85
N ILE A 57 7.61 -1.58 -3.29
CA ILE A 57 6.61 -0.70 -2.65
C ILE A 57 6.31 -1.18 -1.22
N LEU A 58 6.08 -2.47 -1.03
CA LEU A 58 5.79 -3.08 0.28
C LEU A 58 6.95 -2.91 1.27
N ALA A 59 8.20 -3.00 0.81
CA ALA A 59 9.36 -2.67 1.63
C ALA A 59 9.39 -1.18 2.05
N GLY A 60 8.82 -0.29 1.22
CA GLY A 60 8.59 1.10 1.56
C GLY A 60 7.67 1.26 2.79
N PHE A 61 6.53 0.58 2.77
CA PHE A 61 5.58 0.56 3.90
C PHE A 61 6.17 -0.09 5.15
N ALA A 62 6.79 -1.26 5.02
CA ALA A 62 7.29 -2.03 6.16
C ALA A 62 8.50 -1.39 6.86
N TYR A 63 9.36 -0.70 6.12
CA TYR A 63 10.65 -0.21 6.63
C TYR A 63 10.82 1.30 6.51
N ASN A 64 9.73 2.03 6.24
CA ASN A 64 9.73 3.48 6.05
C ASN A 64 10.79 3.94 5.03
N ARG A 65 10.87 3.24 3.90
CA ARG A 65 11.82 3.52 2.82
C ARG A 65 11.14 4.31 1.71
N ARG A 66 11.83 5.33 1.19
CA ARG A 66 11.37 6.04 -0.01
C ARG A 66 11.55 5.14 -1.22
N VAL A 67 10.47 4.95 -1.98
CA VAL A 67 10.43 4.10 -3.18
C VAL A 67 10.23 4.96 -4.40
N MET A 68 11.01 4.71 -5.45
CA MET A 68 10.85 5.36 -6.76
C MET A 68 10.40 4.29 -7.77
N VAL A 69 9.26 4.53 -8.42
CA VAL A 69 8.76 3.69 -9.51
C VAL A 69 8.91 4.45 -10.83
N SER A 70 9.66 3.89 -11.76
CA SER A 70 10.01 4.52 -13.04
C SER A 70 9.56 3.67 -14.23
N GLY A 71 9.23 4.33 -15.34
CA GLY A 71 8.75 3.67 -16.57
C GLY A 71 7.98 4.62 -17.48
N TYR A 72 7.75 4.21 -18.73
CA TYR A 72 7.06 5.00 -19.75
C TYR A 72 5.66 5.45 -19.32
N HIS A 73 5.14 6.50 -19.94
CA HIS A 73 3.75 6.95 -19.71
C HIS A 73 2.74 5.84 -20.06
N GLY A 74 1.61 5.80 -19.36
CA GLY A 74 0.55 4.81 -19.63
C GLY A 74 0.83 3.36 -19.19
N THR A 75 1.95 3.08 -18.52
CA THR A 75 2.32 1.73 -18.06
C THR A 75 1.76 1.34 -16.68
N GLY A 76 0.78 2.09 -16.16
CA GLY A 76 0.09 1.71 -14.92
C GLY A 76 0.82 2.02 -13.60
N LYS A 77 1.93 2.79 -13.60
CA LYS A 77 2.71 3.10 -12.38
C LYS A 77 1.87 3.64 -11.20
N SER A 78 1.03 4.64 -11.46
CA SER A 78 0.16 5.23 -10.43
C SER A 78 -0.86 4.21 -9.93
N THR A 79 -1.52 3.51 -10.86
CA THR A 79 -2.48 2.46 -10.55
C THR A 79 -1.84 1.33 -9.74
N HIS A 80 -0.58 0.97 -10.00
CA HIS A 80 0.13 -0.05 -9.22
C HIS A 80 0.27 0.38 -7.76
N ILE A 81 0.66 1.63 -7.51
CA ILE A 81 0.77 2.19 -6.15
C ILE A 81 -0.61 2.22 -5.48
N GLU A 82 -1.64 2.69 -6.20
CA GLU A 82 -3.02 2.75 -5.71
C GLU A 82 -3.56 1.35 -5.35
N GLN A 83 -3.31 0.34 -6.18
CA GLN A 83 -3.77 -1.02 -5.95
C GLN A 83 -3.01 -1.75 -4.84
N VAL A 84 -1.74 -1.39 -4.59
CA VAL A 84 -1.04 -1.81 -3.37
C VAL A 84 -1.66 -1.14 -2.15
N ALA A 85 -1.89 0.18 -2.18
CA ALA A 85 -2.49 0.92 -1.07
C ALA A 85 -3.90 0.40 -0.73
N ALA A 86 -4.74 0.15 -1.73
CA ALA A 86 -6.08 -0.40 -1.57
C ALA A 86 -6.08 -1.76 -0.85
N ARG A 87 -5.13 -2.65 -1.18
CA ARG A 87 -5.00 -3.97 -0.52
C ARG A 87 -4.51 -3.92 0.91
N LEU A 88 -3.88 -2.81 1.28
CA LEU A 88 -3.40 -2.58 2.64
C LEU A 88 -4.32 -1.62 3.43
N ASN A 89 -5.42 -1.15 2.82
CA ASN A 89 -6.28 -0.06 3.32
C ASN A 89 -5.51 1.22 3.68
N TRP A 90 -4.45 1.54 2.95
CA TRP A 90 -3.69 2.77 3.18
C TRP A 90 -4.31 3.94 2.43
N PRO A 91 -4.53 5.10 3.10
CA PRO A 91 -4.95 6.31 2.42
C PRO A 91 -3.85 6.77 1.45
N CYS A 92 -4.25 7.20 0.25
CA CYS A 92 -3.34 7.62 -0.80
C CYS A 92 -3.62 9.06 -1.23
N VAL A 93 -2.59 9.91 -1.16
CA VAL A 93 -2.66 11.30 -1.63
C VAL A 93 -1.80 11.47 -2.86
N ARG A 94 -2.43 11.90 -3.95
CA ARG A 94 -1.77 12.20 -5.22
C ARG A 94 -1.56 13.71 -5.36
N VAL A 95 -0.32 14.10 -5.64
CA VAL A 95 0.08 15.48 -5.94
C VAL A 95 0.52 15.52 -7.40
N ASN A 96 -0.14 16.34 -8.22
CA ASN A 96 0.14 16.51 -9.65
C ASN A 96 0.91 17.80 -9.93
#